data_AF-A0A7X5TJJ2-F1
#
_entry.id   AF-A0A7X5TJJ2-F1
#
_cell.length_a   1.000
_cell.length_b   1.000
_cell.length_c   1.000
_cell.angle_alpha   90.00
_cell.angle_beta   90.00
_cell.angle_gamma   90.00
#
_symmetry.space_group_name_H-M   'P 1'
#
loop_
_entity.id
_entity.type
_entity.pdbx_description
1 polymer ?
#
loop_
_entity_poly.entity_id
_entity_poly.type
_entity_poly.pdbx_seq_one_letter_code
_entity_poly.pdbx_strand_id
1 'polypeptide(L)'
;MKGFGYFLLILGLIWLLIAFNIDTTILPYGRDYTQDIGTIATKHNHVFFGAFVTFCGLMMILFGRSSDDVKCSYCAEFINKDAIKCKHCGSDIRATSSAKALARTLVINSEYLKRAENYHHCDFVDEDSNIRKQQVVDFCALCLSYIDEVECKGGDGNSAERKVASMVADIKTHLTEEQAKEFKKICEFHLY
;
A
#
# COMPACT_ATOMS: atom_id res chain seq x y z
N MET A 1 14.91 -1.97 2.94
CA MET A 1 16.24 -1.48 2.52
C MET A 1 17.39 -1.96 3.41
N LYS A 2 17.15 -2.32 4.68
CA LYS A 2 18.20 -2.78 5.60
C LYS A 2 18.97 -4.03 5.12
N GLY A 3 18.30 -4.98 4.45
CA GLY A 3 18.94 -6.21 3.94
C GLY A 3 20.05 -5.94 2.91
N PHE A 4 19.81 -5.02 1.97
CA PHE A 4 20.84 -4.60 1.01
C PHE A 4 22.00 -3.84 1.68
N GLY A 5 21.70 -3.06 2.73
CA GLY A 5 22.72 -2.40 3.55
C GLY A 5 23.68 -3.39 4.22
N TYR A 6 23.15 -4.47 4.81
CA TYR A 6 23.98 -5.54 5.39
C TYR A 6 24.88 -6.22 4.36
N PHE A 7 24.37 -6.48 3.16
CA PHE A 7 25.16 -7.06 2.07
C PHE A 7 26.35 -6.17 1.68
N LEU A 8 26.11 -4.87 1.47
CA LEU A 8 27.17 -3.91 1.14
C LEU A 8 28.19 -3.75 2.28
N LEU A 9 27.73 -3.77 3.54
CA LEU A 9 28.61 -3.66 4.70
C LEU A 9 29.57 -4.86 4.79
N ILE A 10 29.07 -6.08 4.59
CA ILE A 10 29.90 -7.30 4.59
C ILE A 10 30.89 -7.27 3.41
N LEU A 11 30.43 -6.92 2.21
CA LEU A 11 31.27 -6.83 1.02
C LEU A 11 32.38 -5.78 1.20
N GLY A 12 32.05 -4.61 1.75
CA GLY A 12 33.00 -3.54 2.04
C GLY A 12 34.05 -3.94 3.08
N LEU A 13 33.63 -4.61 4.17
CA LEU A 13 34.55 -5.13 5.19
C LEU A 13 35.51 -6.17 4.63
N ILE A 14 35.02 -7.13 3.82
CA ILE A 14 35.87 -8.14 3.17
C ILE A 14 36.88 -7.46 2.24
N TRP A 15 36.43 -6.50 1.42
CA TRP A 15 37.32 -5.74 0.53
C TRP A 15 38.41 -5.00 1.32
N LEU A 16 38.06 -4.39 2.45
CA LEU A 16 38.98 -3.66 3.30
C LEU A 16 40.03 -4.61 3.90
N LEU A 17 39.64 -5.80 4.37
CA LEU A 17 40.58 -6.83 4.85
C LEU A 17 41.57 -7.26 3.76
N ILE A 18 41.11 -7.43 2.51
CA ILE A 18 41.99 -7.76 1.38
C ILE A 18 42.95 -6.61 1.11
N ALA A 19 42.46 -5.37 1.05
CA ALA A 19 43.28 -4.19 0.78
C ALA A 19 44.38 -3.96 1.83
N PHE A 20 44.08 -4.22 3.12
CA PHE A 20 45.07 -4.11 4.19
C PHE A 20 46.20 -5.15 4.06
N ASN A 21 45.88 -6.34 3.55
CA ASN A 21 46.82 -7.44 3.34
C ASN A 21 47.59 -7.38 2.02
N ILE A 22 47.38 -6.36 1.17
CA ILE A 22 48.23 -6.16 -0.02
C ILE A 22 49.65 -5.82 0.44
N ASP A 23 50.61 -6.64 0.02
CA ASP A 23 52.04 -6.42 0.23
C ASP A 23 52.54 -5.29 -0.68
N THR A 24 53.30 -4.38 -0.11
CA THR A 24 53.89 -3.21 -0.80
C THR A 24 55.41 -3.30 -0.87
N THR A 25 55.98 -4.45 -0.48
CA THR A 25 57.42 -4.67 -0.50
C THR A 25 57.84 -5.35 -1.80
N ILE A 26 58.90 -4.84 -2.40
CA ILE A 26 59.61 -5.50 -3.48
C ILE A 26 61.07 -5.68 -3.06
N LEU A 27 61.67 -6.83 -3.40
CA LEU A 27 63.09 -7.10 -3.19
C LEU A 27 63.83 -6.86 -4.53
N PRO A 28 64.38 -5.66 -4.78
CA PRO A 28 65.32 -5.50 -5.86
C PRO A 28 66.58 -6.29 -5.53
N TYR A 29 67.06 -7.08 -6.49
CA TYR A 29 68.26 -7.93 -6.42
C TYR A 29 69.37 -7.38 -5.49
N GLY A 30 69.35 -7.81 -4.22
CA GLY A 30 70.52 -7.85 -3.35
C GLY A 30 70.76 -6.77 -2.30
N ARG A 31 69.99 -5.68 -2.16
CA ARG A 31 70.10 -4.78 -0.97
C ARG A 31 68.80 -4.04 -0.64
N ASP A 32 68.46 -4.13 0.64
CA ASP A 32 67.44 -3.42 1.42
C ASP A 32 66.00 -3.37 0.86
N TYR A 33 65.04 -3.75 1.72
CA TYR A 33 63.62 -3.62 1.42
C TYR A 33 63.29 -2.16 1.16
N THR A 34 62.93 -1.84 -0.07
CA THR A 34 62.43 -0.52 -0.45
C THR A 34 60.96 -0.64 -0.78
N GLN A 35 60.17 0.29 -0.26
CA GLN A 35 58.73 0.35 -0.47
C GLN A 35 58.45 0.93 -1.86
N ASP A 36 57.67 0.22 -2.68
CA ASP A 36 57.29 0.73 -4.00
C ASP A 36 56.14 1.72 -3.88
N ILE A 37 56.42 2.99 -4.15
CA ILE A 37 55.48 4.11 -4.11
C ILE A 37 54.24 3.83 -4.99
N GLY A 38 54.41 3.16 -6.12
CA GLY A 38 53.31 2.79 -7.02
C GLY A 38 52.37 1.77 -6.39
N THR A 39 52.90 0.74 -5.71
CA THR A 39 52.10 -0.27 -5.00
C THR A 39 51.46 0.27 -3.73
N ILE A 40 52.08 1.27 -3.09
CA ILE A 40 51.49 2.00 -1.96
C ILE A 40 50.29 2.83 -2.44
N ALA A 41 50.40 3.50 -3.59
CA ALA A 41 49.30 4.27 -4.17
C ALA A 41 48.10 3.38 -4.54
N THR A 42 48.34 2.19 -5.11
CA THR A 42 47.26 1.23 -5.41
C THR A 42 46.60 0.69 -4.14
N LYS A 43 47.38 0.36 -3.10
CA LYS A 43 46.86 -0.05 -1.79
C LYS A 43 45.95 1.03 -1.18
N HIS A 44 46.37 2.30 -1.21
CA HIS A 44 45.55 3.40 -0.70
C HIS A 44 44.22 3.53 -1.46
N ASN A 45 44.22 3.42 -2.79
CA ASN A 45 42.99 3.48 -3.59
C ASN A 45 42.00 2.37 -3.21
N HIS A 46 42.47 1.13 -3.02
CA HIS A 46 41.61 0.03 -2.58
C HIS A 46 41.07 0.20 -1.16
N VAL A 47 41.88 0.78 -0.25
CA VAL A 47 41.43 1.10 1.11
C VAL A 47 40.36 2.20 1.10
N PHE A 48 40.53 3.26 0.30
CA PHE A 48 39.52 4.32 0.17
C PHE A 48 38.21 3.80 -0.41
N PHE A 49 38.27 2.97 -1.45
CA PHE A 49 37.07 2.38 -2.05
C PHE A 49 36.35 1.46 -1.06
N GLY A 50 37.07 0.58 -0.37
CA GLY A 50 36.50 -0.30 0.65
C GLY A 50 35.87 0.48 1.82
N ALA A 51 36.53 1.55 2.27
CA ALA A 51 36.01 2.42 3.32
C ALA A 51 34.71 3.12 2.88
N PHE A 52 34.67 3.64 1.65
CA PHE A 52 33.47 4.30 1.10
C PHE A 52 32.28 3.35 0.98
N VAL A 53 32.50 2.14 0.47
CA VAL A 53 31.45 1.11 0.36
C VAL A 53 30.93 0.70 1.74
N THR A 54 31.83 0.51 2.71
CA THR A 54 31.47 0.17 4.11
C THR A 54 30.67 1.29 4.76
N PHE A 55 31.09 2.55 4.56
CA PHE A 55 30.38 3.73 5.06
C PHE A 55 28.97 3.84 4.47
N CYS A 56 28.81 3.68 3.16
CA CYS A 56 27.52 3.66 2.50
C CYS A 56 26.61 2.54 3.04
N GLY A 57 27.15 1.32 3.23
CA GLY A 57 26.43 0.21 3.83
C GLY A 57 25.95 0.51 5.26
N LEU A 58 26.82 1.09 6.08
CA LEU A 58 26.50 1.51 7.45
C LEU A 58 25.40 2.59 7.47
N MET A 59 25.50 3.61 6.62
CA MET A 59 24.49 4.67 6.50
C MET A 59 23.13 4.10 6.09
N MET A 60 23.09 3.12 5.17
CA MET A 60 21.84 2.46 4.76
C MET A 60 21.21 1.61 5.88
N ILE A 61 22.00 1.10 6.83
CA ILE A 61 21.45 0.36 7.99
C ILE A 61 20.87 1.33 9.02
N LEU A 62 21.60 2.42 9.32
CA LEU A 62 21.20 3.40 10.32
C LEU A 62 19.97 4.22 9.88
N PHE A 63 19.94 4.66 8.63
CA PHE A 63 18.85 5.47 8.07
C PHE A 63 17.84 4.66 7.24
N GLY A 64 18.11 3.38 7.01
CA GLY A 64 17.20 2.50 6.28
C GLY A 64 15.92 2.26 7.08
N ARG A 65 14.78 2.72 6.57
CA ARG A 65 13.49 2.58 7.24
C ARG A 65 12.95 1.13 7.14
N SER A 66 12.21 0.69 8.16
CA SER A 66 11.45 -0.58 8.12
C SER A 66 10.12 -0.38 7.43
N SER A 67 9.63 -1.43 6.77
CA SER A 67 8.36 -1.44 6.03
C SER A 67 7.12 -1.32 6.93
N ASP A 68 7.29 -1.39 8.26
CA ASP A 68 6.21 -1.34 9.26
C ASP A 68 5.84 0.09 9.70
N ASP A 69 6.41 1.11 9.07
CA ASP A 69 5.98 2.49 9.30
C ASP A 69 4.72 2.80 8.47
N VAL A 70 3.68 3.31 9.12
CA VAL A 70 2.46 3.79 8.47
C VAL A 70 2.40 5.31 8.45
N LYS A 71 1.68 5.88 7.49
CA LYS A 71 1.53 7.33 7.38
C LYS A 71 0.39 7.83 8.27
N CYS A 72 0.65 8.83 9.10
CA CYS A 72 -0.38 9.45 9.93
C CYS A 72 -1.44 10.13 9.04
N SER A 73 -2.73 9.85 9.27
CA SER A 73 -3.82 10.42 8.47
C SER A 73 -4.02 11.94 8.64
N TYR A 74 -3.42 12.54 9.67
CA TYR A 74 -3.61 13.96 10.00
C TYR A 74 -2.46 14.85 9.49
N CYS A 75 -1.22 14.41 9.67
CA CYS A 75 -0.03 15.21 9.31
C CYS A 75 0.85 14.56 8.23
N ALA A 76 0.46 13.37 7.74
CA ALA A 76 1.23 12.59 6.77
C ALA A 76 2.65 12.19 7.21
N GLU A 77 2.98 12.36 8.49
CA GLU A 77 4.26 11.91 9.04
C GLU A 77 4.26 10.38 9.21
N PHE A 78 5.43 9.76 9.01
CA PHE A 78 5.56 8.32 9.19
C PHE A 78 5.71 7.97 10.68
N ILE A 79 4.83 7.10 11.14
CA ILE A 79 4.69 6.66 12.53
C ILE A 79 4.79 5.14 12.59
N ASN A 80 5.18 4.62 13.76
CA ASN A 80 5.13 3.19 14.00
C ASN A 80 3.67 2.71 13.87
N LYS A 81 3.44 1.56 13.22
CA LYS A 81 2.11 0.95 13.07
C LYS A 81 1.37 0.74 14.40
N ASP A 82 2.11 0.52 15.48
CA ASP A 82 1.54 0.31 16.82
C ASP A 82 1.40 1.61 17.62
N ALA A 83 1.65 2.77 17.01
CA ALA A 83 1.53 4.06 17.68
C ALA A 83 0.06 4.39 17.98
N ILE A 84 -0.25 4.62 19.26
CA ILE A 84 -1.57 5.08 19.72
C ILE A 84 -1.77 6.57 19.41
N LYS A 85 -0.72 7.38 19.56
CA LYS A 85 -0.72 8.82 19.23
C LYS A 85 0.44 9.19 18.32
N CYS A 86 0.19 10.14 17.43
CA CYS A 86 1.23 10.66 16.57
C CYS A 86 2.17 11.55 17.38
N LYS A 87 3.47 11.26 17.36
CA LYS A 87 4.49 12.10 18.03
C LYS A 87 4.59 13.52 17.47
N HIS A 88 4.17 13.73 16.23
CA HIS A 88 4.33 14.99 15.52
C HIS A 88 3.13 15.91 15.73
N CYS A 89 1.92 15.41 15.50
CA CYS A 89 0.70 16.23 15.61
C CYS A 89 -0.16 15.93 16.84
N GLY A 90 0.18 14.92 17.65
CA GLY A 90 -0.54 14.56 18.87
C GLY A 90 -1.87 13.85 18.66
N SER A 91 -2.33 13.68 17.41
CA SER A 91 -3.61 13.03 17.10
C SER A 91 -3.65 11.56 17.53
N ASP A 92 -4.80 11.11 18.02
CA ASP A 92 -5.06 9.70 18.36
C ASP A 92 -5.31 8.89 17.07
N ILE A 93 -4.47 7.88 16.84
CA ILE A 93 -4.48 7.07 15.63
C ILE A 93 -5.28 5.77 15.85
N ARG A 94 -5.46 5.35 17.11
CA ARG A 94 -6.13 4.10 17.49
C ARG A 94 -7.65 4.20 17.29
N ALA A 95 -8.23 5.39 17.52
CA ALA A 95 -9.63 5.64 17.21
C ALA A 95 -9.95 5.36 15.74
N THR A 96 -9.07 5.76 14.82
CA THR A 96 -9.27 5.57 13.38
C THR A 96 -9.17 4.11 12.96
N SER A 97 -8.27 3.30 13.55
CA SER A 97 -8.16 1.88 13.18
C SER A 97 -9.36 1.06 13.69
N SER A 98 -9.81 1.32 14.93
CA SER A 98 -10.99 0.66 15.51
C SER A 98 -12.29 1.12 14.86
N ALA A 99 -12.47 2.42 14.60
CA ALA A 99 -13.65 2.94 13.93
C ALA A 99 -13.70 2.48 12.46
N LYS A 100 -12.56 2.40 11.76
CA LYS A 100 -12.51 1.89 10.38
C LYS A 100 -12.73 0.38 10.30
N ALA A 101 -12.27 -0.38 11.30
CA ALA A 101 -12.58 -1.79 11.42
C ALA A 101 -14.09 -2.00 11.70
N LEU A 102 -14.66 -1.25 12.64
CA LEU A 102 -16.08 -1.28 12.97
C LEU A 102 -16.94 -0.86 11.77
N ALA A 103 -16.61 0.25 11.11
CA ALA A 103 -17.29 0.73 9.92
C ALA A 103 -17.23 -0.31 8.79
N ARG A 104 -16.09 -0.98 8.58
CA ARG A 104 -15.99 -2.09 7.62
C ARG A 104 -16.86 -3.28 8.02
N THR A 105 -16.89 -3.66 9.29
CA THR A 105 -17.72 -4.76 9.78
C THR A 105 -19.22 -4.44 9.67
N LEU A 106 -19.63 -3.21 9.93
CA LEU A 106 -21.00 -2.72 9.77
C LEU A 106 -21.41 -2.73 8.30
N VAL A 107 -20.53 -2.27 7.41
CA VAL A 107 -20.72 -2.30 5.95
C VAL A 107 -20.90 -3.72 5.42
N ILE A 108 -20.11 -4.70 5.87
CA ILE A 108 -20.10 -6.06 5.28
C ILE A 108 -21.23 -6.95 5.81
N ASN A 109 -21.74 -6.70 7.02
CA ASN A 109 -22.70 -7.59 7.67
C ASN A 109 -24.18 -7.23 7.45
N SER A 110 -24.47 -6.19 6.66
CA SER A 110 -25.85 -5.83 6.33
C SER A 110 -26.55 -6.96 5.58
N GLU A 111 -27.74 -7.33 6.05
CA GLU A 111 -28.59 -8.30 5.37
C GLU A 111 -29.10 -7.72 4.03
N TYR A 112 -29.37 -6.42 3.98
CA TYR A 112 -29.78 -5.73 2.77
C TYR A 112 -28.69 -5.76 1.70
N LEU A 113 -27.44 -5.51 2.09
CA LEU A 113 -26.31 -5.59 1.16
C LEU A 113 -26.16 -7.00 0.58
N LYS A 114 -26.21 -8.05 1.43
CA LYS A 114 -26.13 -9.44 0.97
C LYS A 114 -27.24 -9.80 -0.01
N ARG A 115 -28.45 -9.32 0.22
CA ARG A 115 -29.58 -9.53 -0.71
C ARG A 115 -29.38 -8.77 -2.01
N ALA A 116 -28.90 -7.53 -1.96
CA ALA A 116 -28.61 -6.73 -3.14
C ALA A 116 -27.45 -7.32 -3.98
N GLU A 117 -26.43 -7.90 -3.33
CA GLU A 117 -25.31 -8.56 -4.01
C GLU A 117 -25.72 -9.87 -4.72
N ASN A 118 -26.87 -10.46 -4.38
CA ASN A 118 -27.41 -11.63 -5.09
C ASN A 118 -28.09 -11.29 -6.41
N TYR A 119 -28.34 -10.00 -6.70
CA TYR A 119 -28.88 -9.59 -7.98
C TYR A 119 -27.80 -9.61 -9.07
N HIS A 120 -28.11 -10.23 -10.19
CA HIS A 120 -27.31 -10.23 -11.40
C HIS A 120 -28.02 -9.50 -12.55
N HIS A 121 -27.28 -9.16 -13.61
CA HIS A 121 -27.87 -8.48 -14.78
C HIS A 121 -29.08 -9.22 -15.38
N CYS A 122 -29.06 -10.56 -15.38
CA CYS A 122 -30.18 -11.40 -15.84
C CYS A 122 -31.46 -11.22 -15.02
N ASP A 123 -31.36 -10.76 -13.77
CA ASP A 123 -32.51 -10.53 -12.89
C ASP A 123 -33.29 -9.25 -13.27
N PHE A 124 -32.70 -8.39 -14.10
CA PHE A 124 -33.31 -7.16 -14.56
C PHE A 124 -33.87 -7.23 -15.98
N VAL A 125 -33.67 -8.33 -16.72
CA VAL A 125 -34.05 -8.45 -18.14
C VAL A 125 -35.04 -9.59 -18.34
N ASP A 126 -36.19 -9.32 -18.94
CA ASP A 126 -37.19 -10.34 -19.30
C ASP A 126 -36.85 -11.13 -20.58
N GLU A 127 -37.70 -12.10 -20.93
CA GLU A 127 -37.53 -12.93 -22.12
C GLU A 127 -37.58 -12.11 -23.41
N ASP A 128 -38.26 -10.96 -23.39
CA ASP A 128 -38.41 -10.02 -24.50
C ASP A 128 -37.28 -8.96 -24.53
N SER A 129 -36.23 -9.13 -23.71
CA SER A 129 -35.11 -8.20 -23.56
C SER A 129 -35.46 -6.82 -22.99
N ASN A 130 -36.62 -6.67 -22.35
CA ASN A 130 -37.02 -5.43 -21.67
C ASN A 130 -36.59 -5.42 -20.19
N ILE A 131 -36.44 -4.23 -19.63
CA ILE A 131 -36.11 -4.05 -18.22
C ILE A 131 -37.31 -4.36 -17.34
N ARG A 132 -37.14 -5.33 -16.41
CA ARG A 132 -38.09 -5.62 -15.33
C ARG A 132 -38.07 -4.53 -14.28
N LYS A 133 -38.89 -3.49 -14.49
CA LYS A 133 -38.96 -2.30 -13.62
C LYS A 133 -39.12 -2.63 -12.14
N GLN A 134 -40.01 -3.58 -11.81
CA GLN A 134 -40.23 -3.98 -10.41
C GLN A 134 -38.97 -4.54 -9.75
N GLN A 135 -38.20 -5.36 -10.46
CA GLN A 135 -36.95 -5.92 -9.93
C GLN A 135 -35.90 -4.83 -9.70
N VAL A 136 -35.85 -3.82 -10.57
CA VAL A 136 -34.96 -2.66 -10.38
C VAL A 136 -35.38 -1.85 -9.16
N VAL A 137 -36.69 -1.66 -8.93
CA VAL A 137 -37.23 -0.98 -7.74
C VAL A 137 -36.89 -1.74 -6.46
N ASP A 138 -37.10 -3.07 -6.45
CA ASP A 138 -36.81 -3.92 -5.30
C ASP A 138 -35.31 -3.89 -4.96
N PHE A 139 -34.45 -3.94 -5.98
CA PHE A 139 -33.00 -3.76 -5.84
C PHE A 139 -32.63 -2.38 -5.26
N CYS A 140 -33.24 -1.29 -5.76
CA CYS A 140 -32.98 0.05 -5.25
C CYS A 140 -33.42 0.19 -3.78
N ALA A 141 -34.55 -0.41 -3.40
CA ALA A 141 -35.03 -0.39 -2.02
C ALA A 141 -34.06 -1.10 -1.06
N LEU A 142 -33.45 -2.22 -1.48
CA LEU A 142 -32.39 -2.89 -0.72
C LEU A 142 -31.16 -2.00 -0.57
N CYS A 143 -30.74 -1.33 -1.65
CA CYS A 143 -29.60 -0.41 -1.62
C CYS A 143 -29.82 0.77 -0.66
N LEU A 144 -31.01 1.39 -0.69
CA LEU A 144 -31.38 2.46 0.24
C LEU A 144 -31.41 1.97 1.70
N SER A 145 -32.00 0.79 1.94
CA SER A 145 -32.07 0.20 3.28
C SER A 145 -30.67 -0.08 3.84
N TYR A 146 -29.73 -0.48 2.99
CA TYR A 146 -28.34 -0.64 3.36
C TYR A 146 -27.67 0.70 3.73
N ILE A 147 -27.87 1.76 2.93
CA ILE A 147 -27.31 3.09 3.23
C ILE A 147 -27.86 3.61 4.57
N ASP A 148 -29.18 3.55 4.76
CA ASP A 148 -29.85 3.98 6.00
C ASP A 148 -29.36 3.18 7.22
N GLU A 149 -29.16 1.86 7.09
CA GLU A 149 -28.61 1.03 8.16
C GLU A 149 -27.17 1.45 8.53
N VAL A 150 -26.34 1.75 7.54
CA VAL A 150 -24.96 2.19 7.77
C VAL A 150 -24.95 3.53 8.49
N GLU A 151 -25.77 4.49 8.06
CA GLU A 151 -25.87 5.81 8.69
C GLU A 151 -26.42 5.73 10.12
N CYS A 152 -27.51 4.98 10.33
CA CYS A 152 -28.12 4.78 11.65
C CYS A 152 -27.15 4.15 12.66
N LYS A 153 -26.23 3.29 12.20
CA LYS A 153 -25.21 2.63 13.05
C LYS A 153 -23.93 3.46 13.19
N GLY A 154 -23.90 4.70 12.71
CA GLY A 154 -22.74 5.60 12.81
C GLY A 154 -21.59 5.25 11.86
N GLY A 155 -21.88 4.52 10.78
CA GLY A 155 -20.95 4.24 9.70
C GLY A 155 -20.82 5.41 8.71
N ASP A 156 -19.93 5.25 7.73
CA ASP A 156 -19.68 6.27 6.70
C ASP A 156 -20.68 6.10 5.53
N GLY A 157 -21.76 6.90 5.54
CA GLY A 157 -22.79 6.91 4.49
C GLY A 157 -22.22 7.12 3.09
N ASN A 158 -21.25 8.02 2.92
CA ASN A 158 -20.58 8.25 1.63
C ASN A 158 -19.83 7.00 1.13
N SER A 159 -19.33 6.16 2.05
CA SER A 159 -18.71 4.90 1.69
C SER A 159 -19.74 3.83 1.31
N ALA A 160 -20.94 3.87 1.90
CA ALA A 160 -22.07 3.02 1.53
C ALA A 160 -22.62 3.39 0.15
N GLU A 161 -22.85 4.67 -0.11
CA GLU A 161 -23.27 5.19 -1.43
C GLU A 161 -22.30 4.79 -2.54
N ARG A 162 -20.98 4.94 -2.31
CA ARG A 162 -19.97 4.50 -3.29
C ARG A 162 -20.02 3.00 -3.58
N LYS A 163 -20.32 2.18 -2.58
CA LYS A 163 -20.49 0.73 -2.75
C LYS A 163 -21.73 0.42 -3.59
N VAL A 164 -22.86 1.08 -3.33
CA VAL A 164 -24.08 0.96 -4.15
C VAL A 164 -23.85 1.42 -5.58
N ALA A 165 -23.21 2.58 -5.77
CA ALA A 165 -22.88 3.10 -7.10
C ALA A 165 -21.97 2.13 -7.88
N SER A 166 -21.03 1.46 -7.20
CA SER A 166 -20.20 0.42 -7.79
C SER A 166 -21.01 -0.79 -8.25
N MET A 167 -22.03 -1.21 -7.50
CA MET A 167 -22.90 -2.33 -7.89
C MET A 167 -23.76 -1.98 -9.10
N VAL A 168 -24.36 -0.78 -9.10
CA VAL A 168 -25.13 -0.26 -10.24
C VAL A 168 -24.25 -0.20 -11.49
N ALA A 169 -23.01 0.28 -11.35
CA ALA A 169 -22.06 0.35 -12.45
C ALA A 169 -21.68 -1.03 -12.99
N ASP A 170 -21.46 -2.02 -12.11
CA ASP A 170 -21.14 -3.40 -12.48
C ASP A 170 -22.28 -4.04 -13.28
N ILE A 171 -23.52 -3.99 -12.76
CA ILE A 171 -24.71 -4.50 -13.46
C ILE A 171 -24.85 -3.85 -14.84
N LYS A 172 -24.63 -2.54 -14.93
CA LYS A 172 -24.74 -1.78 -16.18
C LYS A 172 -23.76 -2.27 -17.26
N THR A 173 -22.57 -2.75 -16.89
CA THR A 173 -21.57 -3.22 -17.87
C THR A 173 -22.01 -4.48 -18.62
N HIS A 174 -22.99 -5.21 -18.08
CA HIS A 174 -23.54 -6.42 -18.66
C HIS A 174 -24.87 -6.19 -19.40
N LEU A 175 -25.38 -4.96 -19.44
CA LEU A 175 -26.60 -4.59 -20.16
C LEU A 175 -26.27 -4.01 -21.54
N THR A 176 -27.20 -4.16 -22.50
CA THR A 176 -27.12 -3.43 -23.78
C THR A 176 -27.27 -1.92 -23.54
N GLU A 177 -26.88 -1.10 -24.53
CA GLU A 177 -26.89 0.36 -24.37
C GLU A 177 -28.28 0.93 -24.01
N GLU A 178 -29.33 0.40 -24.63
CA GLU A 178 -30.72 0.84 -24.38
C GLU A 178 -31.22 0.37 -23.01
N GLN A 179 -30.97 -0.89 -22.65
CA GLN A 179 -31.26 -1.43 -21.31
C GLN A 179 -30.52 -0.66 -20.22
N ALA A 180 -29.24 -0.34 -20.45
CA ALA A 180 -28.42 0.42 -19.52
C ALA A 180 -28.95 1.84 -19.31
N LYS A 181 -29.50 2.50 -20.35
CA LYS A 181 -30.15 3.82 -20.23
C LYS A 181 -31.42 3.73 -19.39
N GLU A 182 -32.29 2.75 -19.63
CA GLU A 182 -33.54 2.59 -18.88
C GLU A 182 -33.28 2.18 -17.42
N PHE A 183 -32.41 1.20 -17.19
CA PHE A 183 -31.97 0.77 -15.85
C PHE A 183 -31.39 1.95 -15.06
N LYS A 184 -30.48 2.71 -15.69
CA LYS A 184 -29.88 3.89 -15.07
C LYS A 184 -30.95 4.93 -14.69
N LYS A 185 -31.90 5.20 -15.57
CA LYS A 185 -32.97 6.18 -15.31
C LYS A 185 -33.82 5.79 -14.10
N ILE A 186 -34.14 4.51 -13.94
CA ILE A 186 -34.90 4.01 -12.79
C ILE A 186 -34.05 4.11 -11.51
N CYS A 187 -32.78 3.70 -11.56
CA CYS A 187 -31.87 3.83 -10.43
C CYS A 187 -31.69 5.29 -10.00
N GLU A 188 -31.55 6.22 -10.95
CA GLU A 188 -31.44 7.65 -10.66
C GLU A 188 -32.68 8.21 -9.99
N PHE A 189 -33.87 7.74 -10.36
CA PHE A 189 -35.12 8.18 -9.75
C PHE A 189 -35.32 7.66 -8.32
N HIS A 190 -34.75 6.49 -8.00
CA HIS A 190 -34.95 5.84 -6.70
C HIS A 190 -33.77 6.00 -5.73
N LEU A 191 -32.54 6.25 -6.20
CA LEU A 191 -31.34 6.34 -5.36
C LEU A 191 -30.83 7.76 -5.11
N TYR A 192 -31.23 8.74 -5.93
CA TYR A 192 -30.76 10.14 -5.86
C TYR A 192 -31.93 11.13 -5.92
#